data_AF-A0A3C1RH94-F1
#
_entry.id   AF-A0A3C1RH94-F1
#
_cell.length_a   1.000
_cell.length_b   1.000
_cell.length_c   1.000
_cell.angle_alpha   90.00
_cell.angle_beta   90.00
_cell.angle_gamma   90.00
#
_symmetry.space_group_name_H-M   'P 1'
#
loop_
_entity.id
_entity.type
_entity.pdbx_description
1 polymer ?
#
loop_
_entity_poly.entity_id
_entity_poly.type
_entity_poly.pdbx_seq_one_letter_code
_entity_poly.pdbx_strand_id
1 'polypeptide(L)'
;MKKAILIIILLVFVAGGFFGFKFYRKYYGNNIKKDGYVLIPHQANFKQILDSAAKYVDNKEAFEAVAKEKDLDKYFKPGRYHFQKGLGNANLVNMIKAG
;
A
#
# COMPACT_ATOMS: atom_id res chain seq x y z
N MET A 1 24.81 -34.70 -6.44
CA MET A 1 24.60 -33.47 -7.24
C MET A 1 23.12 -33.14 -7.45
N LYS A 2 22.30 -34.02 -8.05
CA LYS A 2 20.86 -33.76 -8.29
C LYS A 2 20.06 -33.41 -7.03
N LYS A 3 20.33 -34.06 -5.88
CA LYS A 3 19.67 -33.77 -4.59
C LYS A 3 20.01 -32.37 -4.04
N ALA A 4 21.24 -31.90 -4.20
CA ALA A 4 21.65 -30.57 -3.74
C ALA A 4 20.99 -29.45 -4.55
N ILE A 5 20.87 -29.64 -5.87
CA ILE A 5 20.17 -28.72 -6.77
C ILE A 5 18.68 -28.61 -6.37
N LEU A 6 18.03 -29.75 -6.11
CA LEU A 6 16.63 -29.77 -5.64
C LEU A 6 16.43 -29.01 -4.32
N ILE A 7 17.36 -29.14 -3.37
CA ILE A 7 17.31 -28.41 -2.10
C ILE A 7 17.44 -26.90 -2.32
N ILE A 8 18.38 -26.48 -3.18
CA ILE A 8 18.56 -25.05 -3.49
C ILE A 8 17.31 -24.47 -4.15
N ILE A 9 16.74 -25.19 -5.12
CA ILE A 9 15.49 -24.79 -5.79
C ILE A 9 14.37 -24.63 -4.75
N LEU A 10 14.21 -25.60 -3.86
CA LEU A 10 13.20 -25.54 -2.81
C LEU A 10 13.40 -24.32 -1.88
N LEU A 11 14.63 -24.02 -1.49
CA LEU A 11 14.94 -22.85 -0.66
C LEU A 11 14.60 -21.53 -1.37
N VAL A 12 14.91 -21.41 -2.66
CA VAL A 12 14.55 -20.23 -3.46
C VAL A 12 13.03 -20.08 -3.56
N PHE A 13 12.28 -21.17 -3.77
CA PHE A 13 10.82 -21.13 -3.80
C PHE A 13 10.22 -20.71 -2.45
N VAL A 14 10.75 -21.23 -1.33
CA VAL A 14 10.29 -20.85 0.01
C VAL A 14 10.57 -19.37 0.28
N ALA A 15 11.78 -18.90 -0.03
CA ALA A 15 12.13 -17.49 0.12
C ALA A 15 11.25 -16.60 -0.77
N GLY A 16 11.11 -16.95 -2.05
CA GLY A 16 10.27 -16.22 -3.02
C GLY A 16 8.80 -16.17 -2.59
N GLY A 17 8.26 -17.29 -2.11
CA GLY A 17 6.89 -17.34 -1.59
C GLY A 17 6.70 -16.46 -0.36
N PHE A 18 7.65 -16.47 0.58
CA PHE A 18 7.60 -15.62 1.77
C PHE A 18 7.63 -14.12 1.44
N PHE A 19 8.57 -13.70 0.59
CA PHE A 19 8.67 -12.29 0.18
C PHE A 19 7.50 -11.87 -0.72
N GLY A 20 7.09 -12.73 -1.65
CA GLY A 20 5.93 -12.50 -2.52
C GLY A 20 4.64 -12.32 -1.72
N PHE A 21 4.41 -13.15 -0.70
CA PHE A 21 3.26 -13.01 0.19
C PHE A 21 3.30 -11.70 0.97
N LYS A 22 4.46 -11.32 1.53
CA LYS A 22 4.59 -10.02 2.21
C LYS A 22 4.33 -8.84 1.27
N PHE A 23 4.87 -8.89 0.06
CA PHE A 23 4.63 -7.87 -0.97
C PHE A 23 3.15 -7.77 -1.30
N TYR A 24 2.50 -8.90 -1.61
CA TYR A 24 1.07 -8.94 -1.92
C TYR A 24 0.24 -8.34 -0.79
N ARG A 25 0.50 -8.75 0.46
CA ARG A 25 -0.22 -8.24 1.63
C ARG A 25 0.00 -6.74 1.87
N LYS A 26 1.21 -6.22 1.63
CA LYS A 26 1.54 -4.79 1.77
C LYS A 26 0.82 -3.93 0.73
N TYR A 27 0.76 -4.37 -0.53
CA TYR A 27 0.23 -3.55 -1.63
C TYR A 27 -1.26 -3.76 -1.88
N TYR A 28 -1.72 -5.01 -1.87
CA TYR A 28 -3.04 -5.40 -2.36
C TYR A 28 -3.95 -5.96 -1.26
N GLY A 29 -3.39 -6.36 -0.12
CA GLY A 29 -4.19 -6.75 1.05
C GLY A 29 -5.04 -5.59 1.56
N ASN A 30 -6.24 -5.90 2.07
CA ASN A 30 -7.11 -4.89 2.69
C ASN A 30 -6.35 -4.12 3.77
N ASN A 31 -6.33 -2.80 3.64
CA ASN A 31 -5.73 -1.92 4.65
C ASN A 31 -6.73 -0.89 5.18
N ILE A 32 -8.04 -1.11 5.02
CA ILE A 32 -9.08 -0.21 5.52
C ILE A 32 -9.61 -0.68 6.87
N LYS A 33 -9.42 0.18 7.88
CA LYS A 33 -9.95 0.06 9.24
C LYS A 33 -11.43 0.41 9.33
N LYS A 34 -11.81 1.52 8.68
CA LYS A 34 -13.18 2.02 8.67
C LYS A 34 -13.49 2.66 7.32
N ASP A 35 -14.70 2.41 6.85
CA ASP A 35 -15.18 3.04 5.62
C ASP A 35 -15.40 4.54 5.84
N GLY A 36 -15.15 5.33 4.81
CA GLY A 36 -15.50 6.74 4.83
C GLY A 36 -14.75 7.57 3.81
N TYR A 37 -14.97 8.88 3.88
CA TYR A 37 -14.38 9.83 2.95
C TYR A 37 -13.13 10.48 3.53
N VAL A 38 -12.02 10.31 2.83
CA VAL A 38 -10.76 10.98 3.10
C VAL A 38 -10.72 12.27 2.30
N LEU A 39 -10.58 13.39 3.01
CA LEU A 39 -10.37 14.69 2.39
C LEU A 39 -8.86 14.97 2.32
N ILE A 40 -8.36 15.18 1.10
CA ILE A 40 -7.01 15.67 0.84
C ILE A 40 -7.11 17.17 0.53
N PRO A 41 -6.64 18.05 1.42
CA PRO A 41 -6.72 19.49 1.23
C PRO A 41 -5.97 19.98 -0.02
N HIS A 42 -6.38 21.14 -0.53
CA HIS A 42 -5.57 21.89 -1.47
C HIS A 42 -4.23 22.26 -0.80
N GLN A 43 -3.13 22.19 -1.55
CA GLN A 43 -1.79 22.49 -1.06
C GLN A 43 -1.32 21.61 0.11
N ALA A 44 -1.92 20.42 0.28
CA ALA A 44 -1.46 19.47 1.28
C ALA A 44 0.00 19.07 1.03
N ASN A 45 0.80 18.99 2.09
CA ASN A 45 2.08 18.30 2.04
C ASN A 45 1.90 16.80 2.27
N PHE A 46 2.94 16.00 1.99
CA PHE A 46 2.88 14.55 2.10
C PHE A 46 2.41 14.08 3.49
N LYS A 47 2.91 14.71 4.56
CA LYS A 47 2.51 14.38 5.93
C LYS A 47 1.02 14.61 6.17
N GLN A 48 0.45 15.70 5.65
CA GLN A 48 -1.00 15.97 5.75
C GLN A 48 -1.83 14.91 5.01
N ILE A 49 -1.34 14.41 3.87
CA ILE A 49 -2.00 13.29 3.14
C ILE A 49 -2.01 12.03 4.02
N LEU A 50 -0.86 11.69 4.62
CA LEU A 50 -0.74 10.55 5.54
C LEU A 50 -1.65 10.71 6.76
N ASP A 51 -1.66 11.89 7.38
CA ASP A 51 -2.49 12.19 8.55
C ASP A 51 -3.99 12.07 8.24
N SER A 52 -4.43 12.51 7.05
CA SER A 52 -5.79 12.33 6.56
C SER A 52 -6.15 10.85 6.37
N ALA A 53 -5.27 10.07 5.75
CA ALA A 53 -5.48 8.64 5.49
C ALA A 53 -5.40 7.78 6.76
N ALA A 54 -4.53 8.14 7.71
CA ALA A 54 -4.23 7.40 8.95
C ALA A 54 -5.45 7.12 9.84
N LYS A 55 -6.52 7.91 9.69
CA LYS A 55 -7.79 7.73 10.41
C LYS A 55 -8.62 6.55 9.88
N TYR A 56 -8.32 6.09 8.67
CA TYR A 56 -9.12 5.13 7.90
C TYR A 56 -8.36 3.85 7.57
N VAL A 57 -7.03 3.87 7.63
CA VAL A 57 -6.20 2.68 7.36
C VAL A 57 -5.83 1.92 8.63
N ASP A 58 -5.68 0.60 8.51
CA ASP A 58 -5.27 -0.27 9.63
C ASP A 58 -3.76 -0.22 9.88
N ASN A 59 -2.96 -0.29 8.82
CA ASN A 59 -1.50 -0.26 8.85
C ASN A 59 -0.98 1.01 8.17
N LYS A 60 -0.61 2.00 8.98
CA LYS A 60 -0.19 3.33 8.51
C LYS A 60 1.17 3.25 7.81
N GLU A 61 2.08 2.45 8.34
CA GLU A 61 3.44 2.28 7.85
C GLU A 61 3.44 1.64 6.45
N ALA A 62 2.57 0.65 6.23
CA ALA A 62 2.37 0.04 4.92
C ALA A 62 1.78 1.02 3.91
N PHE A 63 0.80 1.84 4.32
CA PHE A 63 0.26 2.89 3.46
C PHE A 63 1.33 3.92 3.11
N GLU A 64 2.07 4.44 4.09
CA GLU A 64 3.16 5.40 3.90
C GLU A 64 4.23 4.87 2.95
N ALA A 65 4.68 3.64 3.17
CA ALA A 65 5.70 3.03 2.33
C ALA A 65 5.23 2.91 0.87
N VAL A 66 4.00 2.42 0.63
CA VAL A 66 3.45 2.32 -0.73
C VAL A 66 3.18 3.70 -1.33
N ALA A 67 2.74 4.68 -0.53
CA ALA A 67 2.51 6.05 -0.96
C ALA A 67 3.81 6.71 -1.41
N LYS A 68 4.90 6.53 -0.66
CA LYS A 68 6.23 7.04 -1.00
C LYS A 68 6.82 6.34 -2.23
N GLU A 69 6.73 5.01 -2.30
CA GLU A 69 7.19 4.22 -3.45
C GLU A 69 6.44 4.56 -4.74
N LYS A 70 5.21 5.07 -4.62
CA LYS A 70 4.40 5.53 -5.76
C LYS A 70 4.40 7.05 -5.94
N ASP A 71 5.38 7.75 -5.37
CA ASP A 71 5.56 9.20 -5.54
C ASP A 71 4.33 10.06 -5.18
N LEU A 72 3.55 9.64 -4.17
CA LEU A 72 2.40 10.43 -3.71
C LEU A 72 2.83 11.75 -3.05
N ASP A 73 4.07 11.84 -2.59
CA ASP A 73 4.70 13.06 -2.08
C ASP A 73 4.99 14.11 -3.17
N LYS A 74 5.03 13.68 -4.45
CA LYS A 74 5.28 14.55 -5.60
C LYS A 74 4.02 14.81 -6.40
N TYR A 75 3.19 13.78 -6.58
CA TYR A 75 2.01 13.82 -7.43
C TYR A 75 0.80 13.32 -6.66
N PHE A 76 -0.13 14.22 -6.40
CA PHE A 76 -1.43 13.90 -5.84
C PHE A 76 -2.45 14.92 -6.34
N LYS A 77 -3.73 14.58 -6.26
CA LYS A 77 -4.80 15.50 -6.57
C LYS A 77 -5.62 15.80 -5.31
N PRO A 78 -5.80 17.07 -4.93
CA PRO A 78 -6.71 17.44 -3.85
C PRO A 78 -8.13 16.98 -4.16
N GLY A 79 -8.84 16.48 -3.14
CA GLY A 79 -10.17 15.93 -3.38
C GLY A 79 -10.70 15.10 -2.23
N ARG A 80 -11.89 14.55 -2.45
CA ARG A 80 -12.58 13.67 -1.50
C ARG A 80 -12.64 12.26 -2.06
N TYR A 81 -11.98 11.34 -1.38
CA TYR A 81 -11.80 9.96 -1.83
C TYR A 81 -12.53 8.99 -0.92
N HIS A 82 -13.24 8.01 -1.50
CA HIS A 82 -13.95 7.00 -0.73
C HIS A 82 -13.01 5.84 -0.38
N PHE A 83 -12.64 5.76 0.90
CA PHE A 83 -11.88 4.63 1.44
C PHE A 83 -12.88 3.56 1.85
N GLN A 84 -12.95 2.50 1.04
CA GLN A 84 -13.89 1.39 1.21
C GLN A 84 -13.16 0.11 1.60
N LYS A 85 -13.75 -0.66 2.52
CA LYS A 85 -13.28 -2.00 2.91
C LYS A 85 -12.97 -2.87 1.70
N GLY A 86 -11.89 -3.62 1.83
CA GLY A 86 -11.34 -4.47 0.76
C GLY A 86 -10.27 -3.79 -0.07
N LEU A 87 -10.12 -2.46 -0.01
CA LEU A 87 -9.06 -1.76 -0.73
C LEU A 87 -7.70 -1.91 -0.05
N GLY A 88 -6.69 -2.25 -0.86
CA GLY A 88 -5.29 -2.23 -0.47
C GLY A 88 -4.59 -0.91 -0.81
N ASN A 89 -3.37 -0.75 -0.27
CA ASN A 89 -2.59 0.48 -0.38
C ASN A 89 -2.35 0.94 -1.82
N ALA A 90 -2.10 0.00 -2.74
CA ALA A 90 -1.87 0.32 -4.14
C ALA A 90 -3.08 1.02 -4.77
N ASN A 91 -4.29 0.59 -4.43
CA ASN A 91 -5.54 1.16 -4.95
C ASN A 91 -5.82 2.52 -4.32
N LEU A 92 -5.65 2.64 -3.00
CA LEU A 92 -5.86 3.89 -2.27
C LEU A 92 -4.94 4.99 -2.79
N VAL A 93 -3.65 4.68 -2.96
CA VAL A 93 -2.67 5.63 -3.50
C VAL A 93 -3.00 5.99 -4.95
N ASN A 94 -3.26 5.01 -5.80
CA ASN A 94 -3.61 5.26 -7.20
C ASN A 94 -4.85 6.13 -7.35
N MET A 95 -5.87 5.92 -6.51
CA MET A 95 -7.08 6.72 -6.50
C MET A 95 -6.78 8.20 -6.19
N ILE A 96 -5.94 8.48 -5.19
CA ILE A 96 -5.54 9.86 -4.85
C ILE A 96 -4.70 10.51 -5.96
N LYS A 97 -3.90 9.72 -6.68
CA LYS A 97 -3.11 10.22 -7.82
C LYS A 97 -3.97 10.48 -9.06
N ALA A 98 -4.99 9.67 -9.28
CA ALA A 98 -5.76 9.64 -10.52
C ALA A 98 -6.95 10.60 -10.53
N GLY A 99 -7.59 10.85 -9.38
CA GLY A 99 -8.83 11.64 -9.30
C GLY A 99 -8.63 13.12 -9.55
#